data_AF-A0A5N3VC19-F1
#
_entry.id   AF-A0A5N3VC19-F1
#
_cell.length_a   1.000
_cell.length_b   1.000
_cell.length_c   1.000
_cell.angle_alpha   90.00
_cell.angle_beta   90.00
_cell.angle_gamma   90.00
#
_symmetry.space_group_name_H-M   'P 1'
#
loop_
_entity.id
_entity.type
_entity.pdbx_description
1 polymer ?
#
loop_
_entity_poly.entity_id
_entity_poly.type
_entity_poly.pdbx_seq_one_letter_code
_entity_poly.pdbx_strand_id
1 'polypeptide(L)'
;LLFVTSWAVAPGLLSRHEYQRIGIREVILTSGCPGGESKCIVRVEECRGPVDCGWGRPISESLERVRLACVHTSPENRFKYIWRLLRPDQQAIILANDSAILEVQRDTHPKAFECETLDNNEIVASIRFTIYTTTELQMKRASQPDTDAVLVFVLTIGVIICIFVIFVLIFIIINWTAVKDFWGAKASTTEIQSELSSMRYKDSTSLDQSPTDIPGHEDDALSEWNE
;
A
#
# COMPACT_ATOMS: atom_id res chain seq x y z
N LEU A 1 -24.23 -33.06 20.62
CA LEU A 1 -23.14 -32.68 19.69
C LEU A 1 -23.77 -31.95 18.52
N LEU A 2 -23.15 -30.85 18.05
CA LEU A 2 -23.54 -30.20 16.80
C LEU A 2 -22.73 -30.83 15.65
N PHE A 3 -23.40 -31.26 14.58
CA PHE A 3 -22.74 -31.50 13.30
C PHE A 3 -22.96 -30.28 12.42
N VAL A 4 -21.87 -29.55 12.15
CA VAL A 4 -21.88 -28.37 11.28
C VAL A 4 -21.65 -28.82 9.84
N THR A 5 -22.69 -28.74 9.01
CA THR A 5 -22.55 -28.91 7.55
C THR A 5 -22.46 -27.55 6.88
N SER A 6 -21.22 -27.13 6.62
CA SER A 6 -20.90 -25.90 5.90
C SER A 6 -21.52 -25.89 4.49
N TRP A 7 -22.20 -24.81 4.14
CA TRP A 7 -22.31 -24.33 2.76
C TRP A 7 -21.90 -22.87 2.75
N ALA A 8 -20.91 -22.54 1.92
CA ALA A 8 -20.24 -21.25 1.97
C ALA A 8 -21.09 -20.13 1.35
N VAL A 9 -21.22 -19.02 2.08
CA VAL A 9 -21.48 -17.72 1.44
C VAL A 9 -20.20 -17.33 0.72
N ALA A 10 -20.20 -17.36 -0.62
CA ALA A 10 -19.03 -17.02 -1.43
C ALA A 10 -18.68 -15.52 -1.27
N PRO A 11 -17.54 -15.15 -0.65
CA PRO A 11 -17.22 -13.77 -0.36
C PRO A 11 -16.44 -13.16 -1.54
N GLY A 12 -17.08 -13.01 -2.70
CA GLY A 12 -16.40 -12.42 -3.86
C GLY A 12 -17.16 -12.45 -5.17
N LEU A 13 -17.98 -11.41 -5.42
CA LEU A 13 -18.18 -10.83 -6.76
C LEU A 13 -18.92 -9.46 -6.75
N LEU A 14 -18.54 -8.54 -5.85
CA LEU A 14 -18.99 -7.13 -5.91
C LEU A 14 -17.82 -6.12 -5.90
N SER A 15 -16.75 -6.44 -6.63
CA SER A 15 -15.56 -5.59 -6.73
C SER A 15 -15.73 -4.51 -7.82
N ARG A 16 -16.69 -3.58 -7.64
CA ARG A 16 -16.71 -2.30 -8.36
C ARG A 16 -17.62 -1.21 -7.76
N HIS A 17 -17.15 -0.52 -6.72
CA HIS A 17 -17.50 0.88 -6.40
C HIS A 17 -18.99 1.29 -6.23
N GLU A 18 -19.90 0.34 -6.05
CA GLU A 18 -21.35 0.62 -6.03
C GLU A 18 -21.87 0.89 -4.60
N TYR A 19 -22.02 2.17 -4.27
CA TYR A 19 -22.54 2.63 -2.97
C TYR A 19 -24.08 2.60 -2.98
N GLN A 20 -24.69 1.47 -2.61
CA GLN A 20 -26.14 1.29 -2.70
C GLN A 20 -26.84 1.36 -1.33
N ARG A 21 -27.47 2.51 -1.02
CA ARG A 21 -28.26 2.72 0.22
C ARG A 21 -29.59 1.96 0.23
N ILE A 22 -30.14 1.69 -0.95
CA ILE A 22 -31.45 1.08 -1.16
C ILE A 22 -31.25 -0.30 -1.77
N GLY A 23 -31.25 -1.33 -0.92
CA GLY A 23 -31.08 -2.73 -1.32
C GLY A 23 -32.42 -3.41 -1.60
N ILE A 24 -32.40 -4.48 -2.40
CA ILE A 24 -33.56 -5.34 -2.64
C ILE A 24 -33.35 -6.64 -1.84
N ARG A 25 -34.35 -7.05 -1.06
CA ARG A 25 -34.31 -8.26 -0.23
C ARG A 25 -35.50 -9.16 -0.53
N GLU A 26 -35.22 -10.42 -0.83
CA GLU A 26 -36.22 -11.46 -0.94
C GLU A 26 -36.64 -11.95 0.46
N VAL A 27 -37.95 -12.01 0.70
CA VAL A 27 -38.56 -12.65 1.87
C VAL A 27 -38.90 -14.08 1.48
N ILE A 28 -38.17 -15.02 2.09
CA ILE A 28 -38.26 -16.44 1.78
C ILE A 28 -39.00 -17.16 2.92
N LEU A 29 -40.09 -17.86 2.58
CA LEU A 29 -40.73 -18.80 3.50
C LEU A 29 -40.04 -20.17 3.39
N THR A 30 -39.87 -20.85 4.53
CA THR A 30 -39.18 -22.16 4.65
C THR A 30 -40.14 -23.30 5.00
N SER A 31 -41.45 -23.04 4.97
CA SER A 31 -42.54 -23.99 5.20
C SER A 31 -43.84 -23.41 4.64
N GLY A 32 -44.79 -24.28 4.28
CA GLY A 32 -46.09 -23.86 3.73
C GLY A 32 -46.07 -23.37 2.27
N CYS A 33 -44.98 -23.61 1.53
CA CYS A 33 -44.87 -23.22 0.12
C CYS A 33 -45.88 -24.00 -0.76
N PRO A 34 -46.68 -23.31 -1.60
CA PRO A 34 -47.81 -23.93 -2.31
C PRO A 34 -47.41 -24.96 -3.38
N GLY A 35 -46.16 -24.95 -3.85
CA GLY A 35 -45.61 -25.94 -4.79
C GLY A 35 -44.97 -27.17 -4.13
N GLY A 36 -44.98 -27.29 -2.79
CA GLY A 36 -44.26 -28.34 -2.06
C GLY A 36 -42.73 -28.11 -1.96
N GLU A 37 -42.25 -26.95 -2.40
CA GLU A 37 -40.86 -26.51 -2.31
C GLU A 37 -40.41 -26.36 -0.84
N SER A 38 -39.13 -26.66 -0.56
CA SER A 38 -38.56 -26.50 0.79
C SER A 38 -38.28 -25.04 1.17
N LYS A 39 -38.20 -24.15 0.18
CA LYS A 39 -38.09 -22.69 0.32
C LYS A 39 -38.73 -22.02 -0.89
N CYS A 40 -39.50 -20.95 -0.67
CA CYS A 40 -40.14 -20.17 -1.73
C CYS A 40 -40.06 -18.67 -1.42
N ILE A 41 -39.86 -17.84 -2.46
CA ILE A 41 -39.91 -16.38 -2.33
C ILE A 41 -41.37 -15.94 -2.30
N VAL A 42 -41.77 -15.19 -1.28
CA VAL A 42 -43.18 -14.80 -1.06
C VAL A 42 -43.41 -13.28 -1.04
N ARG A 43 -42.34 -12.50 -0.88
CA ARG A 43 -42.34 -11.04 -1.04
C ARG A 43 -40.95 -10.58 -1.44
N VAL A 44 -40.87 -9.44 -2.12
CA VAL A 44 -39.63 -8.69 -2.29
C VAL A 44 -39.80 -7.36 -1.55
N GLU A 45 -38.84 -6.99 -0.73
CA GLU A 45 -38.85 -5.81 0.13
C GLU A 45 -37.68 -4.88 -0.20
N GLU A 46 -37.92 -3.57 -0.17
CA GLU A 46 -36.90 -2.54 -0.37
C GLU A 46 -36.28 -2.15 0.99
N CYS A 47 -35.01 -2.49 1.19
CA CYS A 47 -34.28 -2.23 2.42
C CYS A 47 -33.55 -0.88 2.34
N ARG A 48 -33.93 0.08 3.20
CA ARG A 48 -33.26 1.38 3.35
C ARG A 48 -32.17 1.31 4.43
N GLY A 49 -30.92 1.62 4.08
CA GLY A 49 -29.80 1.74 5.02
C GLY A 49 -29.75 3.08 5.78
N PRO A 50 -28.60 3.44 6.39
CA PRO A 50 -28.35 4.80 6.90
C PRO A 50 -28.51 5.88 5.81
N VAL A 51 -28.74 7.14 6.17
CA VAL A 51 -28.77 8.25 5.19
C VAL A 51 -27.34 8.70 4.86
N ASP A 52 -26.49 8.92 5.87
CA ASP A 52 -25.07 9.22 5.66
C ASP A 52 -24.34 7.93 5.25
N CYS A 53 -23.81 7.91 4.02
CA CYS A 53 -22.96 6.83 3.49
C CYS A 53 -21.46 7.08 3.72
N GLY A 54 -21.11 8.19 4.36
CA GLY A 54 -19.73 8.58 4.68
C GLY A 54 -18.92 8.99 3.45
N TRP A 55 -17.64 8.64 3.46
CA TRP A 55 -16.69 9.04 2.42
C TRP A 55 -16.61 8.01 1.29
N GLY A 56 -17.11 8.43 0.12
CA GLY A 56 -17.05 7.68 -1.13
C GLY A 56 -15.69 7.76 -1.83
N ARG A 57 -15.45 6.83 -2.76
CA ARG A 57 -14.33 6.84 -3.71
C ARG A 57 -14.82 7.24 -5.11
N PRO A 58 -14.08 8.07 -5.87
CA PRO A 58 -14.42 8.37 -7.26
C PRO A 58 -14.63 7.13 -8.14
N ILE A 59 -15.48 7.26 -9.17
CA ILE A 59 -15.70 6.24 -10.20
C ILE A 59 -14.43 6.06 -11.04
N SER A 60 -13.83 7.18 -11.43
CA SER A 60 -12.58 7.26 -12.17
C SER A 60 -11.81 8.50 -11.77
N GLU A 61 -10.49 8.34 -11.68
CA GLU A 61 -9.59 9.35 -11.13
C GLU A 61 -8.38 9.51 -12.06
N SER A 62 -8.25 10.67 -12.71
CA SER A 62 -7.12 11.04 -13.56
C SER A 62 -6.38 12.26 -13.00
N LEU A 63 -5.22 12.60 -13.59
CA LEU A 63 -4.41 13.76 -13.18
C LEU A 63 -5.07 15.11 -13.49
N GLU A 64 -6.06 15.18 -14.38
CA GLU A 64 -6.78 16.42 -14.70
C GLU A 64 -8.21 16.41 -14.17
N ARG A 65 -8.85 15.23 -14.15
CA ARG A 65 -10.30 15.10 -13.99
C ARG A 65 -10.69 13.93 -13.11
N VAL A 66 -11.79 14.10 -12.38
CA VAL A 66 -12.35 13.12 -11.46
C VAL A 66 -13.84 13.00 -11.72
N ARG A 67 -14.35 11.76 -11.80
CA ARG A 67 -15.78 11.49 -11.89
C ARG A 67 -16.30 10.96 -10.55
N LEU A 68 -17.26 11.65 -9.98
CA LEU A 68 -17.97 11.27 -8.76
C LEU A 68 -19.36 10.75 -9.12
N ALA A 69 -19.87 9.76 -8.39
CA ALA A 69 -21.25 9.28 -8.49
C ALA A 69 -22.00 9.59 -7.19
N CYS A 70 -23.25 10.00 -7.29
CA CYS A 70 -24.19 9.92 -6.19
C CYS A 70 -24.57 8.46 -5.90
N VAL A 71 -25.19 8.20 -4.75
CA VAL A 71 -25.92 6.95 -4.52
C VAL A 71 -27.15 6.95 -5.43
N HIS A 72 -27.21 6.04 -6.41
CA HIS A 72 -28.38 5.82 -7.26
C HIS A 72 -28.78 4.35 -7.23
N THR A 73 -30.05 4.06 -7.51
CA THR A 73 -30.55 2.70 -7.72
C THR A 73 -31.56 2.69 -8.87
N SER A 74 -31.86 1.52 -9.42
CA SER A 74 -32.90 1.41 -10.43
C SER A 74 -34.31 1.61 -9.83
N PRO A 75 -35.26 2.18 -10.58
CA PRO A 75 -35.07 3.01 -11.77
C PRO A 75 -34.57 4.42 -11.39
N GLU A 76 -33.57 4.95 -12.10
CA GLU A 76 -32.90 6.21 -11.73
C GLU A 76 -33.84 7.43 -11.71
N ASN A 77 -34.85 7.43 -12.59
CA ASN A 77 -35.79 8.53 -12.80
C ASN A 77 -36.68 8.89 -11.59
N ARG A 78 -36.64 8.11 -10.49
CA ARG A 78 -37.34 8.47 -9.23
C ARG A 78 -36.54 9.43 -8.35
N PHE A 79 -35.23 9.54 -8.57
CA PHE A 79 -34.34 10.29 -7.70
C PHE A 79 -33.98 11.66 -8.28
N LYS A 80 -33.76 12.62 -7.37
CA LYS A 80 -33.19 13.93 -7.68
C LYS A 80 -31.85 14.07 -6.96
N TYR A 81 -30.83 14.52 -7.66
CA TYR A 81 -29.48 14.70 -7.10
C TYR A 81 -29.20 16.17 -6.83
N ILE A 82 -28.53 16.47 -5.72
CA ILE A 82 -28.08 17.82 -5.37
C ILE A 82 -26.61 17.74 -4.99
N TRP A 83 -25.75 18.25 -5.87
CA TRP A 83 -24.32 18.38 -5.60
C TRP A 83 -24.02 19.66 -4.82
N ARG A 84 -23.12 19.56 -3.83
CA ARG A 84 -22.58 20.68 -3.07
C ARG A 84 -21.06 20.65 -3.04
N LEU A 85 -20.43 21.81 -3.16
CA LEU A 85 -19.03 22.04 -2.81
C LEU A 85 -18.95 22.42 -1.33
N LEU A 86 -18.32 21.56 -0.54
CA LEU A 86 -17.96 21.84 0.85
C LEU A 86 -16.65 22.64 0.85
N ARG A 87 -16.65 23.81 1.49
CA ARG A 87 -15.48 24.67 1.69
C ARG A 87 -15.26 24.83 3.19
N PRO A 88 -14.02 24.75 3.70
CA PRO A 88 -13.76 25.09 5.10
C PRO A 88 -14.23 26.52 5.39
N ASP A 89 -14.77 26.72 6.60
CA ASP A 89 -15.16 28.02 7.16
C ASP A 89 -16.24 28.80 6.38
N GLN A 90 -16.92 28.17 5.42
CA GLN A 90 -17.98 28.80 4.61
C GLN A 90 -19.15 27.84 4.34
N GLN A 91 -20.32 28.40 4.02
CA GLN A 91 -21.51 27.60 3.73
C GLN A 91 -21.36 26.81 2.42
N ALA A 92 -21.88 25.58 2.41
CA ALA A 92 -21.80 24.68 1.26
C ALA A 92 -22.48 25.26 0.02
N ILE A 93 -21.76 25.34 -1.09
CA ILE A 93 -22.25 25.95 -2.34
C ILE A 93 -22.95 24.88 -3.17
N ILE A 94 -24.25 25.04 -3.42
CA ILE A 94 -25.01 24.15 -4.30
C ILE A 94 -24.55 24.35 -5.75
N LEU A 95 -24.24 23.25 -6.44
CA LEU A 95 -23.89 23.25 -7.86
C LEU A 95 -25.15 23.15 -8.72
N ALA A 96 -25.06 23.68 -9.96
CA ALA A 96 -26.14 23.60 -10.95
C ALA A 96 -26.25 22.23 -11.65
N ASN A 97 -25.43 21.24 -11.31
CA ASN A 97 -25.56 19.87 -11.82
C ASN A 97 -26.58 19.10 -10.98
N ASP A 98 -27.61 18.58 -11.63
CA ASP A 98 -28.71 17.78 -11.07
C ASP A 98 -28.61 16.29 -11.43
N SER A 99 -27.59 15.89 -12.20
CA SER A 99 -27.37 14.51 -12.62
C SER A 99 -26.60 13.68 -11.58
N ALA A 100 -26.76 12.36 -11.64
CA ALA A 100 -26.12 11.41 -10.73
C ALA A 100 -24.58 11.38 -10.80
N ILE A 101 -23.97 11.97 -11.82
CA ILE A 101 -22.52 11.95 -12.05
C ILE A 101 -22.00 13.38 -12.18
N LEU A 102 -20.93 13.71 -11.44
CA LEU A 102 -20.24 14.98 -11.53
C LEU A 102 -18.80 14.75 -12.03
N GLU A 103 -18.47 15.30 -13.21
CA GLU A 103 -17.10 15.42 -13.70
C GLU A 103 -16.51 16.75 -13.20
N VAL A 104 -15.45 16.68 -12.41
CA VAL A 104 -14.76 17.83 -11.80
C VAL A 104 -13.32 17.88 -12.29
N GLN A 105 -12.79 19.07 -12.57
CA GLN A 105 -11.36 19.27 -12.83
C GLN A 105 -10.58 19.39 -11.51
N ARG A 106 -9.31 18.98 -11.50
CA ARG A 106 -8.43 19.16 -10.35
C ARG A 106 -7.89 20.58 -10.30
N ASP A 107 -8.15 21.25 -9.19
CA ASP A 107 -7.54 22.54 -8.86
C ASP A 107 -6.25 22.38 -8.06
N THR A 108 -5.59 23.51 -7.82
CA THR A 108 -4.37 23.64 -6.98
C THR A 108 -4.60 23.38 -5.49
N HIS A 109 -5.85 23.25 -5.05
CA HIS A 109 -6.23 23.04 -3.65
C HIS A 109 -7.21 21.85 -3.56
N PRO A 110 -7.15 21.03 -2.49
CA PRO A 110 -8.09 19.94 -2.30
C PRO A 110 -9.51 20.48 -2.10
N LYS A 111 -10.51 19.79 -2.68
CA LYS A 111 -11.93 20.18 -2.62
C LYS A 111 -12.78 19.02 -2.13
N ALA A 112 -13.67 19.28 -1.18
CA ALA A 112 -14.65 18.30 -0.70
C ALA A 112 -15.99 18.54 -1.39
N PHE A 113 -16.62 17.47 -1.88
CA PHE A 113 -17.94 17.49 -2.50
C PHE A 113 -18.89 16.58 -1.73
N GLU A 114 -20.16 16.96 -1.68
CA GLU A 114 -21.25 16.18 -1.10
C GLU A 114 -22.33 16.00 -2.18
N CYS A 115 -22.82 14.79 -2.41
CA CYS A 115 -24.07 14.59 -3.15
C CYS A 115 -25.15 14.12 -2.19
N GLU A 116 -26.26 14.86 -2.15
CA GLU A 116 -27.53 14.37 -1.62
C GLU A 116 -28.35 13.74 -2.76
N THR A 117 -28.82 12.51 -2.54
CA THR A 117 -29.86 11.87 -3.35
C THR A 117 -31.18 11.99 -2.63
N LEU A 118 -32.20 12.51 -3.32
CA LEU A 118 -33.54 12.74 -2.79
C LEU A 118 -34.57 11.84 -3.50
N ASP A 119 -35.50 11.28 -2.74
CA ASP A 119 -36.66 10.51 -3.18
C ASP A 119 -37.91 11.25 -2.70
N ASN A 120 -38.78 11.72 -3.61
CA ASN A 120 -39.97 12.51 -3.25
C ASN A 120 -39.67 13.71 -2.32
N ASN A 121 -38.51 14.37 -2.52
CA ASN A 121 -37.91 15.42 -1.69
C ASN A 121 -37.42 15.00 -0.27
N GLU A 122 -37.53 13.73 0.14
CA GLU A 122 -36.82 13.18 1.31
C GLU A 122 -35.36 12.90 0.93
N ILE A 123 -34.38 13.35 1.72
CA ILE A 123 -32.96 12.99 1.50
C ILE A 123 -32.78 11.51 1.86
N VAL A 124 -32.60 10.67 0.85
CA VAL A 124 -32.41 9.22 1.02
C VAL A 124 -30.95 8.80 1.06
N ALA A 125 -30.01 9.60 0.56
CA ALA A 125 -28.59 9.36 0.79
C ALA A 125 -27.81 10.67 0.81
N SER A 126 -26.74 10.73 1.60
CA SER A 126 -25.66 11.70 1.46
C SER A 126 -24.33 10.94 1.36
N ILE A 127 -23.48 11.34 0.42
CA ILE A 127 -22.16 10.75 0.21
C ILE A 127 -21.14 11.85 -0.07
N ARG A 128 -19.98 11.77 0.58
CA ARG A 128 -18.93 12.81 0.54
C ARG A 128 -17.68 12.32 -0.18
N PHE A 129 -17.01 13.20 -0.90
CA PHE A 129 -15.81 12.90 -1.68
C PHE A 129 -14.75 13.97 -1.45
N THR A 130 -13.51 13.58 -1.15
CA THR A 130 -12.36 14.50 -1.19
C THR A 130 -11.61 14.33 -2.50
N ILE A 131 -11.61 15.38 -3.32
CA ILE A 131 -10.72 15.49 -4.47
C ILE A 131 -9.41 16.12 -3.98
N TYR A 132 -8.37 15.29 -3.88
CA TYR A 132 -7.00 15.72 -3.59
C TYR A 132 -6.39 16.48 -4.79
N THR A 133 -5.25 17.12 -4.58
CA THR A 133 -4.47 17.78 -5.64
C THR A 133 -3.77 16.78 -6.56
N THR A 134 -3.12 17.26 -7.62
CA THR A 134 -2.35 16.43 -8.56
C THR A 134 -1.07 15.88 -7.93
N THR A 135 -0.39 16.68 -7.10
CA THR A 135 0.85 16.33 -6.40
C THR A 135 0.62 15.27 -5.33
N GLU A 136 -0.42 15.41 -4.50
CA GLU A 136 -0.82 14.38 -3.53
C GLU A 136 -1.10 13.03 -4.19
N LEU A 137 -1.78 13.05 -5.35
CA LEU A 137 -2.03 11.83 -6.12
C LEU A 137 -0.74 11.22 -6.67
N GLN A 138 0.19 12.02 -7.17
CA GLN A 138 1.48 11.52 -7.66
C GLN A 138 2.33 10.95 -6.51
N MET A 139 2.40 11.62 -5.35
CA MET A 139 3.09 11.09 -4.17
C MET A 139 2.49 9.75 -3.71
N LYS A 140 1.16 9.67 -3.61
CA LYS A 140 0.44 8.43 -3.27
C LYS A 140 0.67 7.32 -4.32
N ARG A 141 0.75 7.68 -5.60
CA ARG A 141 1.00 6.76 -6.72
C ARG A 141 2.48 6.45 -6.96
N ALA A 142 3.43 7.14 -6.32
CA ALA A 142 4.86 6.84 -6.36
C ALA A 142 5.31 6.04 -5.13
N SER A 143 4.81 6.38 -3.94
CA SER A 143 5.08 5.64 -2.69
C SER A 143 4.65 4.16 -2.74
N GLN A 144 3.68 3.81 -3.59
CA GLN A 144 3.15 2.46 -3.71
C GLN A 144 3.91 1.53 -4.69
N PRO A 145 4.32 1.94 -5.91
CA PRO A 145 5.17 1.11 -6.77
C PRO A 145 6.61 0.99 -6.30
N ASP A 146 7.19 2.02 -5.66
CA ASP A 146 8.61 1.99 -5.27
C ASP A 146 8.87 0.90 -4.20
N THR A 147 7.92 0.70 -3.28
CA THR A 147 8.03 -0.36 -2.27
C THR A 147 7.87 -1.76 -2.86
N ASP A 148 7.02 -1.95 -3.86
CA ASP A 148 6.86 -3.23 -4.59
C ASP A 148 8.11 -3.53 -5.44
N ALA A 149 8.56 -2.57 -6.26
CA ALA A 149 9.74 -2.71 -7.11
C ALA A 149 11.03 -2.93 -6.31
N VAL A 150 11.25 -2.20 -5.21
CA VAL A 150 12.44 -2.39 -4.36
C VAL A 150 12.37 -3.72 -3.61
N LEU A 151 11.20 -4.13 -3.10
CA LEU A 151 11.06 -5.44 -2.44
C LEU A 151 11.34 -6.59 -3.41
N VAL A 152 10.82 -6.52 -4.65
CA VAL A 152 11.12 -7.50 -5.71
C VAL A 152 12.60 -7.48 -6.10
N PHE A 153 13.24 -6.31 -6.17
CA PHE A 153 14.68 -6.20 -6.48
C PHE A 153 15.55 -6.82 -5.37
N VAL A 154 15.28 -6.51 -4.10
CA VAL A 154 15.99 -7.09 -2.96
C VAL A 154 15.76 -8.61 -2.87
N LEU A 155 14.53 -9.08 -3.07
CA LEU A 155 14.20 -10.50 -3.03
C LEU A 155 14.83 -11.30 -4.18
N THR A 156 14.82 -10.77 -5.41
CA THR A 156 15.45 -11.43 -6.56
C THR A 156 16.98 -11.49 -6.42
N ILE A 157 17.64 -10.41 -5.99
CA ILE A 157 19.08 -10.42 -5.69
C ILE A 157 19.40 -11.38 -4.55
N GLY A 158 18.61 -11.39 -3.47
CA GLY A 158 18.77 -12.34 -2.36
C GLY A 158 18.70 -13.79 -2.82
N VAL A 159 17.72 -14.16 -3.64
CA VAL A 159 17.60 -15.51 -4.22
C VAL A 159 18.82 -15.86 -5.09
N ILE A 160 19.30 -14.94 -5.94
CA ILE A 160 20.48 -15.18 -6.78
C ILE A 160 21.74 -15.41 -5.94
N ILE A 161 21.94 -14.62 -4.88
CA ILE A 161 23.08 -14.77 -3.96
C ILE A 161 22.99 -16.09 -3.19
N CYS A 162 21.80 -16.46 -2.67
CA CYS A 162 21.60 -17.74 -1.99
C CYS A 162 21.90 -18.93 -2.91
N ILE A 163 21.45 -18.89 -4.16
CA ILE A 163 21.77 -19.92 -5.17
C ILE A 163 23.28 -20.02 -5.41
N PHE A 164 23.97 -18.88 -5.55
CA PHE A 164 25.42 -18.85 -5.74
C PHE A 164 26.18 -19.44 -4.54
N VAL A 165 25.79 -19.09 -3.30
CA VAL A 165 26.39 -19.65 -2.07
C VAL A 165 26.16 -21.16 -1.99
N ILE A 166 24.96 -21.65 -2.31
CA ILE A 166 24.67 -23.10 -2.35
C ILE A 166 25.56 -23.81 -3.37
N PHE A 167 25.73 -23.25 -4.58
CA PHE A 167 26.66 -23.82 -5.57
C PHE A 167 28.10 -23.85 -5.05
N VAL A 168 28.60 -22.77 -4.46
CA VAL A 168 29.97 -22.72 -3.91
C VAL A 168 30.18 -23.78 -2.82
N LEU A 169 29.23 -23.96 -1.90
CA LEU A 169 29.27 -25.00 -0.87
C LEU A 169 29.29 -26.42 -1.49
N ILE A 170 28.46 -26.66 -2.50
CA ILE A 170 28.45 -27.94 -3.24
C ILE A 170 29.78 -28.18 -3.95
N PHE A 171 30.35 -27.16 -4.61
CA PHE A 171 31.66 -27.26 -5.26
C PHE A 171 32.78 -27.57 -4.25
N ILE A 172 32.75 -26.99 -3.05
CA ILE A 172 33.71 -27.27 -1.97
C ILE A 172 33.60 -28.71 -1.47
N ILE A 173 32.39 -29.26 -1.36
CA ILE A 173 32.17 -30.65 -0.93
C ILE A 173 32.59 -31.64 -2.02
N ILE A 174 32.23 -31.40 -3.28
CA ILE A 174 32.59 -32.27 -4.42
C ILE A 174 34.11 -32.26 -4.67
N ASN A 175 34.74 -31.09 -4.59
CA ASN A 175 36.17 -30.91 -4.86
C ASN A 175 36.99 -30.86 -3.55
N TRP A 176 36.53 -31.50 -2.47
CA TRP A 176 37.14 -31.43 -1.14
C TRP A 176 38.66 -31.73 -1.14
N THR A 177 39.11 -32.63 -2.01
CA THR A 177 40.53 -32.91 -2.26
C THR A 177 41.26 -31.69 -2.85
N ALA A 178 40.82 -31.19 -4.01
CA ALA A 178 41.44 -30.04 -4.67
C ALA A 178 41.33 -28.73 -3.86
N VAL A 179 40.27 -28.56 -3.06
CA VAL A 179 40.12 -27.42 -2.14
C VAL A 179 41.10 -27.55 -0.97
N LYS A 180 41.28 -28.74 -0.40
CA LYS A 180 42.30 -29.00 0.63
C LYS A 180 43.70 -28.67 0.10
N ASP A 181 44.02 -29.11 -1.12
CA ASP A 181 45.34 -28.87 -1.72
C ASP A 181 45.54 -27.39 -2.10
N PHE A 182 44.49 -26.71 -2.58
CA PHE A 182 44.52 -25.26 -2.88
C PHE A 182 44.63 -24.39 -1.62
N TRP A 183 43.99 -24.78 -0.51
CA TRP A 183 44.15 -24.08 0.78
C TRP A 183 45.51 -24.38 1.41
N GLY A 184 46.03 -25.60 1.29
CA GLY A 184 47.41 -25.93 1.68
C GLY A 184 48.45 -25.10 0.91
N ALA A 185 48.29 -24.99 -0.41
CA ALA A 185 49.17 -24.18 -1.27
C ALA A 185 49.03 -22.67 -0.99
N LYS A 186 47.84 -22.17 -0.62
CA LYS A 186 47.66 -20.77 -0.22
C LYS A 186 48.25 -20.47 1.16
N ALA A 187 48.16 -21.40 2.12
CA ALA A 187 48.79 -21.25 3.44
C ALA A 187 50.32 -21.13 3.32
N SER A 188 50.97 -22.02 2.54
CA SER A 188 52.42 -21.92 2.30
C SER A 188 52.83 -20.67 1.50
N THR A 189 51.97 -20.19 0.60
CA THR A 189 52.19 -18.93 -0.13
C THR A 189 52.18 -17.72 0.83
N THR A 190 51.33 -17.71 1.86
CA THR A 190 51.30 -16.63 2.87
C THR A 190 52.51 -16.62 3.80
N GLU A 191 53.17 -17.76 4.06
CA GLU A 191 54.40 -17.79 4.86
C GLU A 191 55.59 -17.19 4.10
N ILE A 192 55.77 -17.55 2.82
CA ILE A 192 56.89 -17.08 1.98
C ILE A 192 56.86 -15.55 1.76
N GLN A 193 55.68 -14.93 1.74
CA GLN A 193 55.55 -13.47 1.66
C GLN A 193 55.94 -12.76 2.97
N SER A 194 55.87 -13.46 4.12
CA SER A 194 56.20 -12.89 5.43
C SER A 194 57.71 -12.69 5.61
N GLU A 195 58.52 -13.70 5.30
CA GLU A 195 59.98 -13.64 5.49
C GLU A 195 60.65 -12.50 4.69
N LEU A 196 60.20 -12.26 3.45
CA LEU A 196 60.81 -11.27 2.55
C LEU A 196 60.57 -9.82 2.99
N SER A 197 59.60 -9.57 3.87
CA SER A 197 59.32 -8.24 4.43
C SER A 197 60.10 -7.92 5.72
N SER A 198 60.73 -8.91 6.36
CA SER A 198 61.39 -8.77 7.66
C SER A 198 62.83 -8.21 7.57
N MET A 199 63.54 -8.43 6.47
CA MET A 199 64.97 -8.05 6.30
C MET A 199 65.26 -6.56 6.01
N ARG A 200 64.39 -5.64 6.42
CA ARG A 200 64.66 -4.18 6.38
C ARG A 200 64.38 -3.48 7.71
N TYR A 201 65.20 -3.76 8.72
CA TYR A 201 65.30 -2.87 9.88
C TYR A 201 66.72 -2.83 10.46
N LYS A 202 67.30 -1.61 10.50
CA LYS A 202 68.74 -1.30 10.69
C LYS A 202 69.60 -1.83 9.52
N ASP A 203 70.54 -1.08 8.96
CA ASP A 203 71.50 -0.17 9.62
C ASP A 203 71.68 1.19 8.90
N SER A 204 72.68 1.98 9.33
CA SER A 204 73.14 3.30 8.81
C SER A 204 72.46 4.55 9.40
N THR A 205 73.10 5.08 10.44
CA THR A 205 72.86 6.41 11.04
C THR A 205 73.34 7.57 10.15
N SER A 206 72.71 8.74 10.28
CA SER A 206 73.36 10.05 10.10
C SER A 206 72.62 11.15 10.86
N LEU A 207 73.36 12.17 11.28
CA LEU A 207 72.88 13.45 11.86
C LEU A 207 72.37 14.37 10.71
N ASP A 208 71.67 15.49 10.91
CA ASP A 208 71.71 16.44 12.04
C ASP A 208 70.41 17.31 12.13
N GLN A 209 70.33 18.12 13.20
CA GLN A 209 69.51 19.33 13.40
C GLN A 209 67.97 19.27 13.57
N SER A 210 67.49 20.35 14.20
CA SER A 210 66.21 20.60 14.93
C SER A 210 66.08 22.14 15.10
N PRO A 211 65.02 22.75 15.68
CA PRO A 211 63.67 22.30 16.05
C PRO A 211 62.60 23.02 15.16
N THR A 212 61.29 23.11 15.39
CA THR A 212 60.39 22.98 16.57
C THR A 212 58.99 22.48 16.04
N ASP A 213 57.82 22.47 16.71
CA ASP A 213 57.38 23.05 18.00
C ASP A 213 56.25 22.23 18.70
N ILE A 214 56.35 22.17 20.03
CA ILE A 214 55.38 22.15 21.16
C ILE A 214 53.99 21.42 21.08
N PRO A 215 53.48 20.83 22.20
CA PRO A 215 52.56 19.67 22.14
C PRO A 215 51.24 19.73 22.94
N GLY A 216 50.30 18.84 22.58
CA GLY A 216 49.37 18.14 23.49
C GLY A 216 48.11 18.88 23.98
N HIS A 217 46.96 18.19 23.94
CA HIS A 217 46.34 17.55 25.12
C HIS A 217 45.25 16.56 24.66
N GLU A 218 44.51 15.96 25.61
CA GLU A 218 43.58 14.85 25.46
C GLU A 218 42.33 15.17 26.30
N ASP A 219 41.16 15.26 25.65
CA ASP A 219 39.82 15.28 26.27
C ASP A 219 38.92 14.53 25.26
N ASP A 220 38.36 13.34 25.49
CA ASP A 220 37.48 12.83 26.57
C ASP A 220 35.99 13.25 26.38
N ALA A 221 35.09 12.81 27.28
CA ALA A 221 33.63 12.85 27.20
C ALA A 221 32.98 11.78 26.29
N LEU A 222 33.31 10.50 26.53
CA LEU A 222 32.45 9.39 26.14
C LEU A 222 31.28 9.24 27.16
N SER A 223 30.16 9.94 26.93
CA SER A 223 28.95 9.95 27.78
C SER A 223 27.79 10.67 27.05
N GLU A 224 26.50 10.45 27.30
CA GLU A 224 25.70 9.36 27.92
C GLU A 224 24.20 9.69 27.59
N TRP A 225 23.24 8.80 27.90
CA TRP A 225 21.77 8.97 27.76
C TRP A 225 21.22 8.87 26.32
N ASN A 226 20.40 7.89 25.93
CA ASN A 226 19.11 7.37 26.45
C ASN A 226 17.89 8.20 26.02
N GLU A 227 17.13 7.70 25.04
CA GLU A 227 15.75 7.18 25.26
C GLU A 227 15.41 6.09 24.23
#